data_AF-A0A4R1RBK2-F1
#
_entry.id   AF-A0A4R1RBK2-F1
#
_cell.length_a   1.000
_cell.length_b   1.000
_cell.length_c   1.000
_cell.angle_alpha   90.00
_cell.angle_beta   90.00
_cell.angle_gamma   90.00
#
_symmetry.space_group_name_H-M   'P 1'
#
loop_
_entity.id
_entity.type
_entity.pdbx_description
1 polymer ?
#
loop_
_entity_poly.entity_id
_entity_poly.type
_entity_poly.pdbx_seq_one_letter_code
_entity_poly.pdbx_strand_id
1 'polypeptide(L)' 'MYIHLFGPLPSRRLGMSLGIDLIPKKVCSLNCVYCEVGRTKYYFIKRG' A
#
# COMPACT_ATOMS: atom_id res chain seq x y z
N MET A 1 -5.65 -11.96 6.30
CA MET A 1 -6.90 -11.23 5.99
C MET A 1 -6.54 -10.21 4.92
N TYR A 2 -6.84 -10.49 3.66
CA TYR A 2 -6.33 -9.73 2.50
C TYR A 2 -6.96 -8.34 2.46
N ILE A 3 -6.12 -7.31 2.58
CA ILE A 3 -6.50 -5.96 3.01
C ILE A 3 -6.97 -5.09 1.82
N HIS A 4 -6.81 -5.57 0.59
CA HIS A 4 -7.01 -4.76 -0.61
C HIS A 4 -7.63 -5.60 -1.74
N LEU A 5 -8.91 -5.98 -1.60
CA LEU A 5 -9.71 -6.44 -2.73
C LEU A 5 -10.21 -5.21 -3.49
N PHE A 6 -9.83 -5.09 -4.76
CA PHE A 6 -10.30 -4.00 -5.62
C PHE A 6 -11.24 -4.57 -6.66
N GLY A 7 -12.52 -4.26 -6.48
CA GLY A 7 -13.61 -4.20 -7.46
C GLY A 7 -13.79 -5.34 -8.48
N PRO A 8 -14.99 -5.49 -9.05
CA PRO A 8 -15.14 -6.21 -10.31
C PRO A 8 -14.64 -5.31 -11.44
N LEU A 9 -13.39 -5.49 -11.87
CA LEU A 9 -12.89 -4.85 -13.08
C LEU A 9 -13.42 -5.60 -14.31
N PRO A 10 -13.99 -4.90 -15.31
CA PRO A 10 -14.40 -5.52 -16.55
C PRO A 10 -13.15 -6.04 -17.27
N SER A 11 -13.04 -7.36 -17.36
CA SER A 11 -11.95 -8.02 -18.08
C SER A 11 -12.45 -8.44 -19.44
N ARG A 12 -11.77 -7.98 -20.49
CA ARG A 12 -12.14 -8.33 -21.88
C ARG A 12 -12.12 -9.83 -22.16
N ARG A 13 -11.38 -10.62 -21.37
CA ARG A 13 -11.26 -12.09 -21.54
C ARG A 13 -12.13 -12.89 -20.57
N LEU A 14 -12.36 -12.38 -19.36
CA LEU A 14 -12.98 -13.13 -18.25
C LEU A 14 -14.33 -12.55 -17.80
N GLY A 15 -14.81 -11.48 -18.44
CA GLY A 15 -16.01 -10.75 -18.03
C GLY A 15 -15.73 -9.86 -16.83
N MET A 16 -15.55 -10.46 -15.64
CA MET A 16 -15.27 -9.74 -14.39
C MET A 16 -14.10 -10.38 -13.65
N SER A 17 -13.17 -9.54 -13.24
CA SER A 17 -12.01 -9.94 -12.44
C SER A 17 -11.96 -9.14 -11.15
N LEU A 18 -11.63 -9.79 -10.03
CA LEU A 18 -11.26 -9.10 -8.80
C LEU A 18 -9.74 -8.93 -8.73
N GLY A 19 -9.29 -7.71 -8.48
CA GLY A 19 -7.90 -7.43 -8.16
C GLY A 19 -7.62 -7.68 -6.69
N ILE A 20 -6.46 -8.27 -6.38
CA ILE A 20 -5.95 -8.43 -5.02
C ILE A 20 -4.61 -7.71 -4.96
N ASP A 21 -4.48 -6.73 -4.07
CA ASP A 21 -3.19 -6.12 -3.78
C ASP A 21 -2.57 -6.75 -2.53
N LEU A 22 -1.42 -7.37 -2.78
CA LEU A 22 -0.61 -8.10 -1.81
C LEU A 22 0.45 -7.21 -1.18
N ILE A 23 0.62 -5.99 -1.67
CA ILE A 23 1.67 -5.07 -1.22
C ILE A 23 1.19 -4.42 0.08
N PRO A 24 1.90 -4.62 1.21
CA PRO A 24 1.58 -3.89 2.43
C PRO A 24 1.76 -2.39 2.19
N LYS A 25 1.08 -1.56 2.99
CA LYS A 25 1.24 -0.09 2.91
C LYS A 25 2.73 0.26 2.84
N LYS A 26 3.11 1.07 1.86
CA LYS A 26 4.50 1.51 1.68
C LYS A 26 5.02 2.08 3.00
N VAL A 27 6.21 1.64 3.42
CA VAL A 27 6.90 2.14 4.61
C VAL A 27 8.23 2.74 4.15
N CYS A 28 8.51 3.97 4.57
CA CYS A 28 9.78 4.65 4.33
C CYS A 28 10.57 4.71 5.64
N SER A 29 11.86 4.37 5.61
CA SER A 29 12.76 4.48 6.77
C SER A 29 13.33 5.89 6.97
N LEU A 30 13.13 6.79 6.01
CA LEU A 30 13.67 8.14 6.01
C LEU A 30 12.62 9.15 6.50
N ASN A 31 13.03 10.11 7.33
CA ASN A 31 12.22 11.27 7.70
C ASN A 31 12.56 12.44 6.77
N CYS A 32 11.93 12.49 5.59
CA CYS A 32 12.11 13.58 4.63
C CYS A 32 10.82 14.38 4.40
N VAL A 33 10.97 15.68 4.13
CA VAL A 33 9.86 16.61 3.89
C VAL A 33 9.08 16.27 2.62
N TYR A 34 9.73 15.59 1.66
CA TYR A 34 9.18 15.24 0.35
C TYR A 34 8.90 13.74 0.19
N CYS A 35 8.48 13.06 1.25
CA CYS A 35 8.25 11.62 1.19
C CYS A 35 7.05 11.28 0.29
N GLU A 36 7.27 10.45 -0.74
CA GLU A 36 6.21 9.93 -1.62
C GLU A 36 5.17 9.07 -0.89
N VAL A 37 5.57 8.51 0.26
CA VAL A 37 4.70 7.71 1.14
C VAL A 37 3.84 8.60 2.05
N GLY A 38 4.17 9.89 2.16
CA GLY A 38 3.49 10.87 3.01
C GLY A 38 4.14 11.06 4.38
N ARG A 39 3.50 11.85 5.24
CA ARG A 39 4.03 12.22 6.56
C ARG A 39 4.06 11.04 7.53
N THR A 40 5.22 10.81 8.15
CA THR A 40 5.42 9.81 9.19
C THR A 40 4.60 10.15 10.44
N LYS A 41 3.68 9.26 10.85
CA LYS A 41 2.85 9.44 12.06
C LYS A 41 3.46 8.84 13.32
N TYR A 42 4.32 7.84 13.18
CA TYR A 42 4.91 7.09 14.29
C TYR A 42 6.40 6.88 14.03
N TYR A 43 7.22 7.22 15.02
CA TYR A 43 8.68 7.07 14.97
C TYR A 43 9.10 5.86 15.80
N PHE A 44 9.74 4.87 15.18
CA PHE A 44 10.10 3.60 15.84
C PHE A 44 11.61 3.45 16.09
N ILE A 45 12.38 4.53 15.99
CA ILE A 45 13.83 4.48 16.16
C ILE A 45 14.17 4.37 17.65
N LYS A 46 14.70 3.22 18.07
CA LYS A 46 15.52 3.13 19.30
C LYS A 46 16.90 3.70 18.99
N ARG A 47 17.22 4.86 19.57
CA ARG A 47 18.59 5.36 19.62
C ARG A 47 19.30 4.57 20.72
N GLY A 48 20.29 3.76 20.34
CA GLY A 48 21.28 3.19 21.25
C GLY A 48 22.40 4.19 21.49
#